data_AF-A0A3B0ML90-F1
#
_entry.id   AF-A0A3B0ML90-F1
#
_cell.length_a   1.000
_cell.length_b   1.000
_cell.length_c   1.000
_cell.angle_alpha   90.00
_cell.angle_beta   90.00
_cell.angle_gamma   90.00
#
_symmetry.space_group_name_H-M   'P 1'
#
loop_
_entity.id
_entity.type
_entity.pdbx_description
1 polymer ?
#
loop_
_entity_poly.entity_id
_entity_poly.type
_entity_poly.pdbx_seq_one_letter_code
_entity_poly.pdbx_strand_id
1 'polypeptide(L)'
;MSITDHDTIPEIALAWEQAGARVALATVVQTWGSAPRQPGAQLAIREDGTMMGSVSGGCVEGAVVFEAMEALESGKPRLLTYGVADETAFEVGLACGGTIRILVDPIGPQAPALHPDMLAELVAARAARHPIALLTDLDSFARRLAGTDAPDLADRFRADRSGPDEAGQMVTLYNPPLRLVIVGAVHIAQALVPMARLAGYDAVVVDPRDAFASETRFPDTRLLHDWPDDALLALGLDARTAVVTLTHDSKLDDPAIIAALRSDVFYLGCLGSTRTHAKRLERLHAEGLTETDVSRIHAPVGLNIGARSPSEIAVATLAQITLALRGAK
;
A
#
# COMPACT_ATOMS: atom_id res chain seq x y z
N MET A 1 1.54 -15.61 -10.95
CA MET A 1 1.27 -14.31 -10.31
C MET A 1 0.04 -14.50 -9.45
N SER A 2 0.18 -14.38 -8.14
CA SER A 2 -0.91 -14.63 -7.19
C SER A 2 -1.90 -13.45 -7.25
N ILE A 3 -3.18 -13.70 -6.95
CA ILE A 3 -4.23 -12.68 -6.78
C ILE A 3 -3.86 -11.60 -5.73
N THR A 4 -2.74 -11.78 -5.01
CA THR A 4 -2.23 -10.95 -3.92
C THR A 4 -1.29 -9.81 -4.32
N ASP A 5 -0.90 -9.69 -5.60
CA ASP A 5 0.03 -8.65 -6.08
C ASP A 5 -0.72 -7.34 -6.39
N HIS A 6 -1.34 -6.74 -5.37
CA HIS A 6 -1.86 -5.38 -5.49
C HIS A 6 -0.69 -4.39 -5.56
N ASP A 7 -0.72 -3.50 -6.56
CA ASP A 7 0.19 -2.35 -6.67
C ASP A 7 1.68 -2.71 -6.93
N THR A 8 1.92 -3.74 -7.74
CA THR A 8 3.26 -4.16 -8.21
C THR A 8 3.58 -3.69 -9.63
N ILE A 9 2.90 -2.63 -10.09
CA ILE A 9 3.03 -2.12 -11.46
C ILE A 9 4.46 -1.71 -11.84
N PRO A 10 5.24 -1.01 -10.99
CA PRO A 10 6.63 -0.71 -11.33
C PRO A 10 7.51 -1.96 -11.42
N GLU A 11 7.27 -2.98 -10.60
CA GLU A 11 7.98 -4.27 -10.68
C GLU A 11 7.65 -5.02 -11.99
N ILE A 12 6.39 -5.00 -12.41
CA ILE A 12 5.96 -5.60 -13.68
C ILE A 12 6.61 -4.88 -14.86
N ALA A 13 6.57 -3.55 -14.85
CA ALA A 13 7.18 -2.74 -15.90
C ALA A 13 8.69 -3.00 -16.01
N LEU A 14 9.39 -3.05 -14.87
CA LEU A 14 10.81 -3.36 -14.81
C LEU A 14 11.11 -4.78 -15.31
N ALA A 15 10.33 -5.77 -14.88
CA ALA A 15 10.54 -7.16 -15.31
C ALA A 15 10.34 -7.34 -16.82
N TRP A 16 9.36 -6.65 -17.42
CA TRP A 16 9.16 -6.65 -18.87
C TRP A 16 10.31 -5.95 -19.61
N GLU A 17 10.80 -4.82 -19.11
CA GLU A 17 11.93 -4.10 -19.70
C GLU A 17 13.21 -4.94 -19.63
N GLN A 18 13.50 -5.57 -18.48
CA GLN A 18 14.65 -6.46 -18.30
C GLN A 18 14.57 -7.71 -19.18
N ALA A 19 13.36 -8.13 -19.56
CA ALA A 19 13.13 -9.20 -20.54
C ALA A 19 13.33 -8.74 -22.00
N GLY A 20 13.68 -7.46 -22.23
CA GLY A 20 13.96 -6.88 -23.53
C GLY A 20 12.73 -6.34 -24.27
N ALA A 21 11.57 -6.25 -23.62
CA ALA A 21 10.38 -5.67 -24.23
C ALA A 21 10.41 -4.14 -24.13
N ARG A 22 9.85 -3.43 -25.12
CA ARG A 22 9.56 -2.00 -24.97
C ARG A 22 8.32 -1.82 -24.08
N VAL A 23 8.44 -0.96 -23.07
CA VAL A 23 7.43 -0.77 -22.03
C VAL A 23 7.21 0.72 -21.77
N ALA A 24 5.95 1.11 -21.59
CA ALA A 24 5.55 2.42 -21.10
C ALA A 24 4.85 2.29 -19.75
N LEU A 25 5.02 3.31 -18.89
CA LEU A 25 4.35 3.45 -17.62
C LEU A 25 3.43 4.66 -17.67
N ALA A 26 2.13 4.42 -17.67
CA ALA A 26 1.13 5.46 -17.57
C ALA A 26 0.80 5.73 -16.08
N THR A 27 0.87 7.00 -15.66
CA THR A 27 0.63 7.43 -14.27
C THR A 27 -0.43 8.53 -14.24
N VAL A 28 -1.43 8.37 -13.38
CA VAL A 28 -2.42 9.44 -13.13
C VAL A 28 -1.73 10.61 -12.43
N VAL A 29 -1.70 11.76 -13.10
CA VAL A 29 -1.09 12.99 -12.57
C VAL A 29 -2.07 13.73 -11.68
N GLN A 30 -3.30 13.93 -12.18
CA GLN A 30 -4.30 14.74 -11.52
C GLN A 30 -5.70 14.31 -11.96
N THR A 31 -6.68 14.53 -11.08
CA THR A 31 -8.09 14.26 -11.34
C THR A 31 -8.94 15.46 -10.91
N TRP A 32 -10.01 15.73 -11.65
CA TRP A 32 -11.04 16.71 -11.28
C TRP A 32 -12.40 16.05 -11.28
N GLY A 33 -13.25 16.44 -10.32
CA GLY A 33 -14.54 15.78 -10.12
C GLY A 33 -14.38 14.34 -9.64
N SER A 34 -15.36 13.49 -9.97
CA SER A 34 -15.33 12.08 -9.59
C SER A 34 -14.42 11.32 -10.55
N ALA A 35 -13.33 10.73 -10.03
CA ALA A 35 -12.45 9.85 -10.79
C ALA A 35 -12.24 8.54 -10.01
N PRO A 36 -12.26 7.38 -10.70
CA PRO A 36 -12.24 6.07 -10.05
C PRO A 36 -10.85 5.68 -9.53
N ARG A 37 -9.78 6.31 -10.04
CA ARG A 37 -8.40 6.13 -9.60
C ARG A 37 -7.83 7.47 -9.17
N GLN A 38 -7.02 7.44 -8.11
CA GLN A 38 -6.40 8.64 -7.54
C GLN A 38 -5.09 8.97 -8.27
N PRO A 39 -4.57 10.20 -8.14
CA PRO A 39 -3.20 10.53 -8.53
C PRO A 39 -2.19 9.50 -8.02
N GLY A 40 -1.20 9.18 -8.86
CA GLY A 40 -0.21 8.12 -8.62
C GLY A 40 -0.64 6.72 -9.06
N ALA A 41 -1.91 6.48 -9.40
CA ALA A 41 -2.30 5.17 -9.95
C ALA A 41 -1.61 4.89 -11.28
N GLN A 42 -1.15 3.66 -11.48
CA GLN A 42 -0.34 3.29 -12.64
C GLN A 42 -0.94 2.17 -13.49
N LEU A 43 -0.54 2.18 -14.77
CA LEU A 43 -0.78 1.14 -15.77
C LEU A 43 0.54 0.91 -16.52
N ALA A 44 1.08 -0.30 -16.46
CA ALA A 44 2.20 -0.72 -17.29
C ALA A 44 1.64 -1.23 -18.63
N ILE A 45 2.22 -0.77 -19.74
CA ILE A 45 1.85 -1.17 -21.10
C ILE A 45 3.09 -1.69 -21.82
N ARG A 46 3.01 -2.89 -22.38
CA ARG A 46 4.04 -3.48 -23.23
C ARG A 46 3.73 -3.23 -24.71
N GLU A 47 4.76 -3.23 -25.55
CA GLU A 47 4.66 -3.00 -27.01
C GLU A 47 3.72 -3.94 -27.79
N ASP A 48 3.32 -5.08 -27.21
CA ASP A 48 2.33 -5.99 -27.81
C ASP A 48 0.89 -5.67 -27.37
N GLY A 49 0.69 -4.55 -26.67
CA GLY A 49 -0.60 -4.12 -26.13
C GLY A 49 -0.99 -4.80 -24.81
N THR A 50 -0.18 -5.72 -24.28
CA THR A 50 -0.40 -6.27 -22.95
C THR A 50 -0.34 -5.16 -21.91
N MET A 51 -1.31 -5.10 -21.00
CA MET A 51 -1.35 -4.09 -19.94
C MET A 51 -1.63 -4.71 -18.57
N MET A 52 -1.04 -4.11 -17.52
CA MET A 52 -1.25 -4.49 -16.11
C MET A 52 -1.41 -3.24 -15.26
N GLY A 53 -2.42 -3.22 -14.40
CA GLY A 53 -2.78 -2.04 -13.61
C GLY A 53 -3.99 -1.31 -14.18
N SER A 54 -4.23 -0.08 -13.74
CA SER A 54 -5.36 0.73 -14.20
C SER A 54 -5.25 2.19 -13.77
N VAL A 55 -5.56 3.08 -14.72
CA VAL A 55 -5.61 4.53 -14.56
C VAL A 55 -7.04 5.07 -14.48
N SER A 56 -8.06 4.32 -14.91
CA SER A 56 -9.47 4.76 -14.85
C SER A 56 -10.50 3.68 -14.49
N GLY A 57 -10.09 2.46 -14.20
CA GLY A 57 -11.00 1.34 -13.92
C GLY A 57 -11.74 0.81 -15.15
N GLY A 58 -11.32 1.15 -16.38
CA GLY A 58 -11.82 0.55 -17.62
C GLY A 58 -12.33 1.52 -18.69
N CYS A 59 -12.44 2.83 -18.41
CA CYS A 59 -13.04 3.79 -19.34
C CYS A 59 -12.08 4.23 -20.45
N VAL A 60 -10.82 4.53 -20.11
CA VAL A 60 -9.86 5.15 -21.05
C VAL A 60 -8.63 4.28 -21.31
N GLU A 61 -8.54 3.09 -20.72
CA GLU A 61 -7.39 2.18 -20.84
C GLU A 61 -7.01 1.89 -22.30
N GLY A 62 -8.00 1.62 -23.17
CA GLY A 62 -7.74 1.37 -24.59
C GLY A 62 -7.11 2.55 -25.33
N ALA A 63 -7.56 3.77 -25.04
CA ALA A 63 -6.96 4.98 -25.61
C ALA A 63 -5.56 5.23 -25.06
N VAL A 64 -5.34 5.01 -23.75
CA VAL A 64 -4.02 5.12 -23.13
C VAL A 64 -3.03 4.12 -23.73
N VAL A 65 -3.45 2.88 -24.00
CA VAL A 65 -2.61 1.87 -24.68
C VAL A 65 -2.23 2.33 -26.09
N PHE A 66 -3.17 2.91 -26.85
CA PHE A 66 -2.88 3.46 -28.17
C PHE A 66 -1.83 4.59 -28.09
N GLU A 67 -2.05 5.55 -27.18
CA GLU A 67 -1.13 6.67 -27.01
C GLU A 67 0.26 6.23 -26.51
N ALA A 68 0.31 5.15 -25.73
CA ALA A 68 1.55 4.51 -25.28
C ALA A 68 2.34 3.89 -26.43
N MET A 69 1.70 3.33 -27.46
CA MET A 69 2.43 2.80 -28.62
C MET A 69 3.20 3.92 -29.34
N GLU A 70 2.57 5.08 -29.55
CA GLU A 70 3.25 6.23 -30.15
C GLU A 70 4.38 6.79 -29.25
N ALA A 71 4.19 6.75 -27.92
CA ALA A 71 5.24 7.14 -26.97
C ALA A 71 6.45 6.18 -27.05
N LEU A 72 6.21 4.88 -27.20
CA LEU A 72 7.26 3.85 -27.36
C LEU A 72 8.01 3.96 -28.68
N GLU A 73 7.32 4.32 -29.76
CA GLU A 73 7.94 4.53 -31.07
C GLU A 73 8.80 5.80 -31.09
N SER A 74 8.31 6.89 -30.50
CA SER A 74 9.00 8.18 -30.49
C SER A 74 10.07 8.30 -29.39
N GLY A 75 10.00 7.45 -28.36
CA GLY A 75 10.83 7.55 -27.16
C GLY A 75 10.52 8.79 -26.30
N LYS A 76 9.36 9.42 -26.51
CA LYS A 76 8.99 10.69 -25.86
C LYS A 76 7.76 10.51 -24.96
N PRO A 77 7.78 11.07 -23.74
CA PRO A 77 6.61 11.12 -22.88
C PRO A 77 5.45 11.87 -23.51
N ARG A 78 4.23 11.50 -23.09
CA ARG A 78 3.00 12.15 -23.52
C ARG A 78 2.12 12.46 -22.33
N LEU A 79 1.51 13.65 -22.34
CA LEU A 79 0.62 14.10 -21.29
C LEU A 79 -0.79 14.22 -21.83
N LEU A 80 -1.62 13.29 -21.40
CA LEU A 80 -2.97 13.07 -21.93
C LEU A 80 -3.99 13.67 -20.97
N THR A 81 -5.07 14.20 -21.51
CA THR A 81 -6.22 14.67 -20.72
C THR A 81 -7.48 14.06 -21.29
N TYR A 82 -8.21 13.31 -20.47
CA TYR A 82 -9.51 12.73 -20.83
C TYR A 82 -10.58 13.34 -19.94
N GLY A 83 -11.62 13.90 -20.56
CA GLY A 83 -12.75 14.53 -19.89
C GLY A 83 -13.94 13.58 -19.69
N VAL A 84 -15.11 14.19 -19.52
CA VAL A 84 -16.40 13.48 -19.49
C VAL A 84 -16.70 12.95 -20.89
N ALA A 85 -17.10 11.68 -21.00
CA ALA A 85 -17.62 11.16 -22.25
C ALA A 85 -18.96 11.86 -22.55
N ASP A 86 -19.03 12.64 -23.63
CA ASP A 86 -20.26 13.28 -24.05
C ASP A 86 -21.13 12.24 -24.79
N GLU A 87 -22.41 12.07 -24.42
CA GLU A 87 -23.30 11.05 -25.04
C GLU A 87 -23.52 11.31 -26.55
N THR A 88 -23.16 12.50 -27.03
CA THR A 88 -23.36 12.94 -28.41
C THR A 88 -22.06 12.94 -29.24
N ALA A 89 -20.90 12.80 -28.61
CA ALA A 89 -19.59 12.77 -29.27
C ALA A 89 -18.94 11.39 -29.07
N PHE A 90 -18.33 10.83 -30.11
CA PHE A 90 -17.54 9.58 -30.02
C PHE A 90 -16.22 9.75 -29.23
N GLU A 91 -16.15 10.71 -28.29
CA GLU A 91 -14.96 11.02 -27.53
C GLU A 91 -14.76 10.04 -26.36
N VAL A 92 -13.53 9.54 -26.23
CA VAL A 92 -13.14 8.67 -25.12
C VAL A 92 -13.06 9.52 -23.85
N GLY A 93 -13.83 9.14 -22.82
CA GLY A 93 -13.90 9.88 -21.57
C GLY A 93 -14.33 9.02 -20.38
N LEU A 94 -14.40 9.65 -19.22
CA LEU A 94 -14.78 9.00 -17.97
C LEU A 94 -16.30 8.91 -17.83
N ALA A 95 -16.82 7.71 -17.59
CA ALA A 95 -18.26 7.48 -17.35
C ALA A 95 -18.76 8.11 -16.03
N CYS A 96 -17.86 8.38 -15.08
CA CYS A 96 -18.19 8.94 -13.77
C CYS A 96 -18.31 10.48 -13.75
N GLY A 97 -18.15 11.15 -14.90
CA GLY A 97 -18.33 12.60 -15.02
C GLY A 97 -17.15 13.45 -14.51
N GLY A 98 -15.96 12.86 -14.37
CA GLY A 98 -14.73 13.57 -14.03
C GLY A 98 -13.80 13.79 -15.21
N THR A 99 -12.67 14.44 -14.93
CA THR A 99 -11.54 14.61 -15.86
C THR A 99 -10.28 14.01 -15.23
N ILE A 100 -9.43 13.39 -16.05
CA ILE A 100 -8.16 12.80 -15.62
C ILE A 100 -7.01 13.24 -16.53
N ARG A 101 -5.88 13.58 -15.92
CA ARG A 101 -4.62 13.85 -16.60
C ARG A 101 -3.65 12.71 -16.35
N ILE A 102 -3.06 12.16 -17.41
CA ILE A 102 -2.23 10.95 -17.37
C ILE A 102 -0.90 11.25 -18.07
N LEU A 103 0.21 10.99 -17.39
CA LEU A 103 1.54 10.99 -17.97
C LEU A 103 1.85 9.58 -18.47
N VAL A 104 2.13 9.42 -19.77
CA VAL A 104 2.61 8.17 -20.36
C VAL A 104 4.11 8.30 -20.60
N ASP A 105 4.89 7.60 -19.80
CA ASP A 105 6.35 7.59 -19.86
C ASP A 105 6.85 6.31 -20.55
N PRO A 106 7.44 6.38 -21.76
CA PRO A 106 8.19 5.25 -22.29
C PRO A 106 9.43 5.03 -21.42
N ILE A 107 9.79 3.77 -21.20
CA ILE A 107 11.01 3.39 -20.48
C ILE A 107 12.13 3.24 -21.50
N GLY A 108 13.25 3.94 -21.28
CA GLY A 108 14.39 3.89 -22.18
C GLY A 108 15.59 4.70 -21.70
N PRO A 109 16.80 4.41 -22.21
CA PRO A 109 18.05 4.98 -21.69
C PRO A 109 18.30 6.45 -22.11
N GLN A 110 17.47 7.00 -23.01
CA GLN A 110 17.66 8.35 -23.54
C GLN A 110 16.58 9.29 -23.02
N ALA A 111 16.99 10.47 -22.54
CA ALA A 111 16.05 11.54 -22.24
C ALA A 111 15.27 11.93 -23.53
N PRO A 112 13.97 12.22 -23.44
CA PRO A 112 13.17 12.44 -22.22
C PRO A 112 12.47 11.19 -21.65
N ALA A 113 12.79 9.97 -22.08
CA ALA A 113 12.20 8.74 -21.53
C ALA A 113 12.52 8.52 -20.04
N LEU A 114 11.72 7.71 -19.35
CA LEU A 114 12.02 7.28 -17.99
C LEU A 114 13.19 6.29 -18.03
N HIS A 115 14.29 6.63 -17.35
CA HIS A 115 15.49 5.79 -17.37
C HIS A 115 15.26 4.47 -16.61
N PRO A 116 15.64 3.30 -17.17
CA PRO A 116 15.47 2.00 -16.51
C PRO A 116 16.10 1.94 -15.11
N ASP A 117 17.29 2.51 -14.93
CA ASP A 117 17.97 2.53 -13.61
C ASP A 117 17.14 3.24 -12.53
N MET A 118 16.41 4.31 -12.87
CA MET A 118 15.53 4.96 -11.89
C MET A 118 14.38 4.04 -11.49
N LEU A 119 13.80 3.32 -12.46
CA LEU A 119 12.75 2.33 -12.16
C LEU A 119 13.30 1.17 -11.31
N ALA A 120 14.51 0.70 -11.60
CA ALA A 120 15.19 -0.32 -10.81
C ALA A 120 15.46 0.15 -9.37
N GLU A 121 15.91 1.39 -9.19
CA GLU A 121 16.14 1.99 -7.87
C GLU A 121 14.83 2.11 -7.07
N LEU A 122 13.75 2.56 -7.70
CA LEU A 122 12.41 2.62 -7.10
C LEU A 122 11.95 1.24 -6.59
N VAL A 123 12.06 0.22 -7.44
CA VAL A 123 11.69 -1.16 -7.10
C VAL A 123 12.56 -1.72 -5.97
N ALA A 124 13.87 -1.49 -6.02
CA ALA A 124 14.80 -1.92 -4.99
C ALA A 124 14.49 -1.25 -3.63
N ALA A 125 14.20 0.04 -3.63
CA ALA A 125 13.80 0.78 -2.42
C ALA A 125 12.52 0.21 -1.81
N ARG A 126 11.48 -0.05 -2.63
CA ARG A 126 10.24 -0.70 -2.15
C ARG A 126 10.49 -2.06 -1.53
N ALA A 127 11.29 -2.90 -2.18
CA ALA A 127 11.66 -4.22 -1.67
C ALA A 127 12.43 -4.13 -0.33
N ALA A 128 13.30 -3.14 -0.20
CA ALA A 128 14.05 -2.84 1.01
C ALA A 128 13.22 -2.08 2.08
N ARG A 129 11.93 -1.83 1.84
CA ARG A 129 11.04 -1.03 2.70
C ARG A 129 11.46 0.42 2.94
N HIS A 130 12.14 1.02 1.97
CA HIS A 130 12.49 2.43 1.97
C HIS A 130 11.49 3.21 1.08
N PRO A 131 10.68 4.13 1.64
CA PRO A 131 9.82 4.99 0.84
C PRO A 131 10.63 5.91 -0.07
N ILE A 132 10.25 5.99 -1.34
CA ILE A 132 10.93 6.81 -2.34
C ILE A 132 9.90 7.44 -3.28
N ALA A 133 10.18 8.64 -3.77
CA ALA A 133 9.32 9.38 -4.68
C ALA A 133 10.05 9.66 -5.99
N LEU A 134 9.30 9.59 -7.09
CA LEU A 134 9.73 10.12 -8.39
C LEU A 134 9.11 11.51 -8.55
N LEU A 135 9.97 12.51 -8.69
CA LEU A 135 9.58 13.88 -8.95
C LEU A 135 9.79 14.16 -10.43
N THR A 136 8.69 14.47 -11.12
CA THR A 136 8.69 14.71 -12.57
C THR A 136 8.23 16.12 -12.88
N ASP A 137 9.09 16.87 -13.54
CA ASP A 137 8.72 18.15 -14.15
C ASP A 137 7.83 17.89 -15.38
N LEU A 138 6.61 18.41 -15.38
CA LEU A 138 5.60 18.05 -16.39
C LEU A 138 5.78 18.78 -17.73
N ASP A 139 6.68 19.77 -17.81
CA ASP A 139 6.96 20.54 -19.02
C ASP A 139 8.20 20.01 -19.74
N SER A 140 9.28 19.75 -18.99
CA SER A 140 10.56 19.25 -19.51
C SER A 140 10.69 17.72 -19.47
N PHE A 141 9.85 17.04 -18.67
CA PHE A 141 9.97 15.62 -18.32
C PHE A 141 11.29 15.26 -17.63
N ALA A 142 12.00 16.24 -17.06
CA ALA A 142 13.12 15.97 -16.19
C ALA A 142 12.64 15.26 -14.91
N ARG A 143 13.40 14.25 -14.47
CA ARG A 143 13.04 13.41 -13.33
C ARG A 143 14.16 13.33 -12.31
N ARG A 144 13.80 13.23 -11.04
CA ARG A 144 14.72 12.89 -9.95
C ARG A 144 14.04 12.04 -8.89
N LEU A 145 14.83 11.27 -8.16
CA LEU A 145 14.36 10.53 -6.99
C LEU A 145 14.52 11.37 -5.72
N ALA A 146 13.65 11.15 -4.75
CA ALA A 146 13.70 11.78 -3.44
C ALA A 146 13.20 10.82 -2.34
N GLY A 147 13.87 10.83 -1.18
CA GLY A 147 13.47 10.07 0.00
C GLY A 147 12.54 10.86 0.93
N THR A 148 12.28 10.32 2.11
CA THR A 148 11.43 10.94 3.15
C THR A 148 12.06 12.18 3.79
N ASP A 149 13.36 12.38 3.62
CA ASP A 149 14.14 13.52 4.10
C ASP A 149 13.89 14.80 3.30
N ALA A 150 13.32 14.69 2.10
CA ALA A 150 12.91 15.85 1.33
C ALA A 150 11.69 16.56 1.98
N PRO A 151 11.63 17.91 1.93
CA PRO A 151 10.50 18.68 2.43
C PRO A 151 9.15 18.19 1.90
N ASP A 152 8.13 18.21 2.75
CA ASP A 152 6.73 17.88 2.44
C ASP A 152 6.43 16.46 1.94
N LEU A 153 7.44 15.58 1.86
CA LEU A 153 7.24 14.19 1.44
C LEU A 153 6.82 13.26 2.58
N ALA A 154 7.26 13.49 3.81
CA ALA A 154 6.94 12.62 4.94
C ALA A 154 5.42 12.43 5.14
N ASP A 155 4.65 13.53 5.12
CA ASP A 155 3.19 13.48 5.26
C ASP A 155 2.49 12.91 4.02
N ARG A 156 3.05 13.15 2.83
CA ARG A 156 2.57 12.54 1.58
C ARG A 156 2.73 11.02 1.62
N PHE A 157 3.90 10.51 2.03
CA PHE A 157 4.14 9.08 2.20
C PHE A 157 3.21 8.44 3.22
N ARG A 158 3.01 9.07 4.38
CA ARG A 158 2.12 8.56 5.43
C ARG A 158 0.68 8.40 4.94
N ALA A 159 0.22 9.28 4.06
CA ALA A 159 -1.17 9.30 3.59
C ALA A 159 -1.37 8.72 2.17
N ASP A 160 -0.33 8.14 1.55
CA ASP A 160 -0.33 7.70 0.13
C ASP A 160 -0.79 8.79 -0.86
N ARG A 161 -0.36 10.04 -0.63
CA ARG A 161 -0.79 11.20 -1.45
C ARG A 161 0.21 11.56 -2.53
N SER A 162 0.14 10.85 -3.64
CA SER A 162 0.75 11.29 -4.91
C SER A 162 -0.05 12.46 -5.51
N GLY A 163 0.56 13.14 -6.48
CA GLY A 163 -0.04 14.27 -7.19
C GLY A 163 0.90 15.47 -7.28
N PRO A 164 0.50 16.55 -7.97
CA PRO A 164 1.34 17.72 -8.14
C PRO A 164 1.71 18.38 -6.79
N ASP A 165 2.90 18.93 -6.70
CA ASP A 165 3.30 19.85 -5.63
C ASP A 165 2.95 21.31 -5.95
N GLU A 166 3.30 22.23 -5.05
CA GLU A 166 3.03 23.67 -5.23
C GLU A 166 3.78 24.28 -6.42
N ALA A 167 4.90 23.67 -6.83
CA ALA A 167 5.67 24.06 -8.01
C ALA A 167 5.11 23.45 -9.30
N GLY A 168 4.09 22.61 -9.23
CA GLY A 168 3.49 21.92 -10.38
C GLY A 168 4.25 20.66 -10.82
N GLN A 169 5.28 20.23 -10.09
CA GLN A 169 5.96 18.97 -10.36
C GLN A 169 5.08 17.80 -9.90
N MET A 170 4.97 16.77 -10.73
CA MET A 170 4.27 15.55 -10.33
C MET A 170 5.12 14.80 -9.30
N VAL A 171 4.54 14.57 -8.11
CA VAL A 171 5.10 13.70 -7.08
C VAL A 171 4.43 12.35 -7.14
N THR A 172 5.15 11.32 -7.59
CA THR A 172 4.67 9.92 -7.58
C THR A 172 5.36 9.18 -6.46
N LEU A 173 4.59 8.74 -5.46
CA LEU A 173 5.10 8.02 -4.30
C LEU A 173 5.18 6.51 -4.58
N TYR A 174 6.31 5.91 -4.25
CA TYR A 174 6.54 4.47 -4.27
C TYR A 174 6.79 4.00 -2.85
N ASN A 175 5.67 3.85 -2.13
CA ASN A 175 5.69 3.32 -0.78
C ASN A 175 5.93 1.79 -0.79
N PRO A 176 6.56 1.23 0.26
CA PRO A 176 6.60 -0.21 0.41
C PRO A 176 5.21 -0.80 0.62
N PRO A 177 5.01 -2.10 0.35
CA PRO A 177 3.77 -2.78 0.65
C PRO A 177 3.35 -2.61 2.11
N LEU A 178 2.05 -2.45 2.33
CA LEU A 178 1.49 -2.46 3.68
C LEU A 178 1.78 -3.80 4.33
N ARG A 179 2.06 -3.81 5.63
CA ARG A 179 2.29 -5.03 6.40
C ARG A 179 1.27 -5.15 7.50
N LEU A 180 0.74 -6.36 7.70
CA LEU A 180 -0.09 -6.69 8.86
C LEU A 180 0.58 -7.79 9.67
N VAL A 181 1.05 -7.45 10.86
CA VAL A 181 1.62 -8.42 11.81
C VAL A 181 0.52 -8.87 12.77
N ILE A 182 0.25 -10.17 12.78
CA ILE A 182 -0.80 -10.79 13.59
C ILE A 182 -0.13 -11.62 14.69
N VAL A 183 -0.18 -11.13 15.92
CA VAL A 183 0.36 -11.83 17.09
C VAL A 183 -0.73 -12.73 17.68
N GLY A 184 -0.48 -14.04 17.65
CA GLY A 184 -1.44 -15.06 18.07
C GLY A 184 -2.09 -15.77 16.88
N ALA A 185 -1.65 -17.00 16.62
CA ALA A 185 -2.12 -17.89 15.56
C ALA A 185 -3.43 -18.60 15.93
N VAL A 186 -4.41 -17.86 16.44
CA VAL A 186 -5.73 -18.37 16.83
C VAL A 186 -6.69 -18.45 15.63
N HIS A 187 -7.87 -19.03 15.83
CA HIS A 187 -8.92 -19.16 14.82
C HIS A 187 -9.39 -17.84 14.15
N ILE A 188 -9.32 -16.69 14.84
CA ILE A 188 -9.58 -15.37 14.21
C ILE A 188 -8.49 -15.03 13.18
N ALA A 189 -7.23 -15.33 13.47
CA ALA A 189 -6.12 -15.10 12.54
C ALA A 189 -6.29 -15.88 11.23
N GLN A 190 -6.83 -17.11 11.28
CA GLN A 190 -7.10 -17.91 10.08
C GLN A 190 -8.09 -17.22 9.12
N ALA A 191 -9.03 -16.44 9.64
CA ALA A 191 -9.93 -15.64 8.81
C ALA A 191 -9.30 -14.31 8.38
N LEU A 192 -8.51 -13.68 9.26
CA LEU A 192 -7.92 -12.36 9.00
C LEU A 192 -6.80 -12.40 7.96
N VAL A 193 -5.91 -13.41 7.98
CA VAL A 193 -4.79 -13.53 7.03
C VAL A 193 -5.22 -13.46 5.56
N PRO A 194 -6.16 -14.30 5.07
CA PRO A 194 -6.58 -14.23 3.66
C PRO A 194 -7.28 -12.91 3.32
N MET A 195 -8.08 -12.35 4.24
CA MET A 195 -8.73 -11.06 4.02
C MET A 195 -7.72 -9.92 3.91
N ALA A 196 -6.70 -9.92 4.77
CA ALA A 196 -5.63 -8.92 4.75
C ALA A 196 -4.82 -8.99 3.45
N ARG A 197 -4.50 -10.20 2.96
CA ARG A 197 -3.83 -10.41 1.67
C ARG A 197 -4.64 -9.89 0.50
N LEU A 198 -5.94 -10.19 0.48
CA LEU A 198 -6.87 -9.66 -0.52
C LEU A 198 -6.99 -8.13 -0.45
N ALA A 199 -6.76 -7.53 0.70
CA ALA A 199 -6.72 -6.08 0.87
C ALA A 199 -5.33 -5.46 0.58
N GLY A 200 -4.35 -6.25 0.13
CA GLY A 200 -3.01 -5.78 -0.26
C GLY A 200 -1.99 -5.69 0.89
N TYR A 201 -2.20 -6.41 1.99
CA TYR A 201 -1.21 -6.51 3.08
C TYR A 201 -0.29 -7.72 2.93
N ASP A 202 1.02 -7.49 3.15
CA ASP A 202 1.99 -8.51 3.53
C ASP A 202 1.64 -9.01 4.94
N ALA A 203 0.85 -10.08 5.02
CA ALA A 203 0.37 -10.64 6.28
C ALA A 203 1.39 -11.63 6.87
N VAL A 204 1.82 -11.37 8.11
CA VAL A 204 2.76 -12.19 8.88
C VAL A 204 2.09 -12.64 10.18
N VAL A 205 2.25 -13.91 10.55
CA VAL A 205 1.71 -14.45 11.81
C VAL A 205 2.87 -14.76 12.75
N VAL A 206 2.75 -14.30 13.99
CA VAL A 206 3.73 -14.51 15.06
C VAL A 206 3.08 -15.29 16.19
N ASP A 207 3.58 -16.49 16.47
CA ASP A 207 3.15 -17.29 17.62
C ASP A 207 4.22 -18.33 17.96
N PRO A 208 4.80 -18.32 19.17
CA PRO A 208 5.84 -19.28 19.55
C PRO A 208 5.30 -20.69 19.83
N ARG A 209 3.99 -20.92 19.68
CA ARG A 209 3.37 -22.23 19.89
C ARG A 209 3.15 -22.90 18.55
N ASP A 210 4.02 -23.87 18.20
CA ASP A 210 4.00 -24.59 16.92
C ASP A 210 2.65 -25.23 16.57
N ALA A 211 1.93 -25.74 17.58
CA ALA A 211 0.60 -26.31 17.36
C ALA A 211 -0.41 -25.28 16.83
N PHE A 212 -0.19 -23.99 17.15
CA PHE A 212 -1.02 -22.90 16.66
C PHE A 212 -0.54 -22.36 15.32
N ALA A 213 0.73 -21.97 15.21
CA ALA A 213 1.33 -21.48 13.96
C ALA A 213 1.86 -22.66 13.13
N SER A 214 0.99 -23.32 12.38
CA SER A 214 1.38 -24.42 11.49
C SER A 214 0.94 -24.17 10.05
N GLU A 215 1.71 -24.71 9.10
CA GLU A 215 1.43 -24.62 7.65
C GLU A 215 0.01 -25.11 7.31
N THR A 216 -0.46 -26.17 7.99
CA THR A 216 -1.82 -26.70 7.78
C THR A 216 -2.92 -25.69 8.14
N ARG A 217 -2.67 -24.82 9.12
CA ARG A 217 -3.65 -23.79 9.56
C ARG A 217 -3.48 -22.48 8.81
N PHE A 218 -2.28 -22.20 8.30
CA PHE A 218 -1.90 -20.96 7.65
C PHE A 218 -1.07 -21.24 6.39
N PRO A 219 -1.68 -21.81 5.33
CA PRO A 219 -0.96 -22.13 4.11
C PRO A 219 -0.38 -20.89 3.46
N ASP A 220 0.80 -21.04 2.85
CA ASP A 220 1.52 -19.98 2.14
C ASP A 220 1.76 -18.74 3.00
N THR A 221 1.84 -18.89 4.33
CA THR A 221 1.96 -17.77 5.28
C THR A 221 3.32 -17.70 5.92
N ARG A 222 3.87 -16.48 6.01
CA ARG A 222 5.09 -16.25 6.77
C ARG A 222 4.77 -16.40 8.25
N LEU A 223 5.20 -17.53 8.82
CA LEU A 223 5.08 -17.86 10.23
C LEU A 223 6.39 -17.56 10.95
N LEU A 224 6.31 -16.82 12.06
CA LEU A 224 7.43 -16.58 12.96
C LEU A 224 7.12 -17.25 14.30
N HIS A 225 8.02 -18.13 14.73
CA HIS A 225 7.90 -18.94 15.94
C HIS A 225 8.70 -18.37 17.12
N ASP A 226 9.32 -17.20 16.94
CA ASP A 226 10.02 -16.50 18.00
C ASP A 226 9.04 -15.85 18.99
N TRP A 227 9.58 -15.37 20.12
CA TRP A 227 8.79 -14.53 21.02
C TRP A 227 8.38 -13.23 20.31
N PRO A 228 7.19 -12.66 20.65
CA PRO A 228 6.65 -11.56 19.85
C PRO A 228 7.53 -10.32 19.76
N ASP A 229 8.22 -9.93 20.84
CA ASP A 229 9.18 -8.83 20.85
C ASP A 229 10.37 -9.08 19.91
N ASP A 230 10.98 -10.27 19.97
CA ASP A 230 12.08 -10.65 19.08
C ASP A 230 11.63 -10.68 17.61
N ALA A 231 10.47 -11.28 17.33
CA ALA A 231 9.91 -11.35 15.98
C ALA A 231 9.60 -9.95 15.41
N LEU A 232 8.97 -9.08 16.20
CA LEU A 232 8.63 -7.71 15.78
C LEU A 232 9.89 -6.86 15.56
N LEU A 233 10.91 -7.02 16.41
CA LEU A 233 12.21 -6.36 16.24
C LEU A 233 12.87 -6.77 14.93
N ALA A 234 12.94 -8.08 14.66
CA ALA A 234 13.53 -8.61 13.44
C ALA A 234 12.76 -8.21 12.16
N LEU A 235 11.44 -8.03 12.25
CA LEU A 235 10.62 -7.59 11.12
C LEU A 235 10.88 -6.14 10.71
N GLY A 236 11.33 -5.29 11.64
CA GLY A 236 11.47 -3.84 11.43
C GLY A 236 10.11 -3.17 11.26
N LEU A 237 9.49 -2.78 12.37
CA LEU A 237 8.20 -2.08 12.36
C LEU A 237 8.37 -0.65 11.83
N ASP A 238 7.50 -0.25 10.90
CA ASP A 238 7.54 1.06 10.24
C ASP A 238 6.14 1.69 10.16
N ALA A 239 6.07 2.91 9.61
CA ALA A 239 4.83 3.66 9.41
C ALA A 239 3.83 3.02 8.42
N ARG A 240 4.19 1.90 7.77
CA ARG A 240 3.31 1.12 6.89
C ARG A 240 2.96 -0.25 7.47
N THR A 241 3.24 -0.44 8.75
CA THR A 241 2.94 -1.66 9.48
C THR A 241 1.77 -1.44 10.43
N ALA A 242 0.78 -2.34 10.35
CA ALA A 242 -0.25 -2.52 11.36
C ALA A 242 0.07 -3.75 12.21
N VAL A 243 -0.21 -3.67 13.51
CA VAL A 243 -0.06 -4.78 14.45
C VAL A 243 -1.41 -5.11 15.07
N VAL A 244 -1.75 -6.39 15.12
CA VAL A 244 -2.93 -6.88 15.83
C VAL A 244 -2.54 -7.98 16.80
N THR A 245 -2.92 -7.85 18.06
CA THR A 245 -2.80 -8.93 19.03
C THR A 245 -4.13 -9.68 19.17
N LEU A 246 -4.12 -10.98 18.89
CA LEU A 246 -5.29 -11.87 18.88
C LEU A 246 -5.18 -12.98 19.93
N THR A 247 -4.21 -12.88 20.85
CA THR A 247 -4.06 -13.83 21.95
C THR A 247 -4.84 -13.37 23.19
N HIS A 248 -5.00 -14.29 24.13
CA HIS A 248 -5.53 -14.03 25.48
C HIS A 248 -4.44 -14.17 26.55
N ASP A 249 -3.20 -14.42 26.13
CA ASP A 249 -2.04 -14.59 27.01
C ASP A 249 -1.22 -13.31 27.04
N SER A 250 -1.18 -12.65 28.21
CA SER A 250 -0.41 -11.42 28.42
C SER A 250 1.09 -11.61 28.20
N LYS A 251 1.61 -12.84 28.34
CA LYS A 251 3.03 -13.14 28.06
C LYS A 251 3.39 -12.99 26.59
N LEU A 252 2.40 -13.02 25.70
CA LEU A 252 2.56 -12.80 24.27
C LEU A 252 2.06 -11.41 23.86
N ASP A 253 0.90 -11.01 24.36
CA ASP A 253 0.28 -9.70 24.07
C ASP A 253 1.19 -8.55 24.50
N ASP A 254 1.62 -8.53 25.77
CA ASP A 254 2.24 -7.34 26.36
C ASP A 254 3.61 -7.02 25.71
N PRO A 255 4.53 -7.98 25.47
CA PRO A 255 5.77 -7.70 24.74
C PRO A 255 5.53 -7.16 23.32
N ALA A 256 4.55 -7.72 22.61
CA ALA A 256 4.18 -7.24 21.27
C ALA A 256 3.63 -5.81 21.29
N ILE A 257 2.77 -5.51 22.27
CA ILE A 257 2.19 -4.17 22.45
C ILE A 257 3.28 -3.16 22.74
N ILE A 258 4.22 -3.48 23.64
CA ILE A 258 5.32 -2.57 24.00
C ILE A 258 6.21 -2.31 22.78
N ALA A 259 6.56 -3.35 22.01
CA ALA A 259 7.35 -3.19 20.79
C ALA A 259 6.61 -2.31 19.75
N ALA A 260 5.32 -2.54 19.55
CA ALA A 260 4.49 -1.74 18.65
C ALA A 260 4.39 -0.27 19.10
N LEU A 261 4.13 -0.01 20.39
CA LEU A 261 4.04 1.35 20.94
C LEU A 261 5.37 2.13 20.86
N ARG A 262 6.51 1.44 20.88
CA ARG A 262 7.84 2.05 20.69
C ARG A 262 8.22 2.27 19.22
N SER A 263 7.33 1.95 18.29
CA SER A 263 7.54 2.09 16.85
C SER A 263 6.53 3.03 16.20
N ASP A 264 6.74 3.31 14.92
CA ASP A 264 5.89 4.20 14.12
C ASP A 264 4.70 3.50 13.46
N VAL A 265 4.32 2.29 13.90
CA VAL A 265 3.15 1.57 13.36
C VAL A 265 1.94 2.48 13.28
N PHE A 266 1.27 2.46 12.13
CA PHE A 266 0.09 3.31 11.90
C PHE A 266 -1.14 2.79 12.64
N TYR A 267 -1.11 1.55 13.11
CA TYR A 267 -2.22 0.92 13.81
C TYR A 267 -1.76 -0.15 14.79
N LEU A 268 -2.32 -0.12 16.00
CA LEU A 268 -2.20 -1.18 17.00
C LEU A 268 -3.59 -1.56 17.53
N GLY A 269 -4.05 -2.76 17.16
CA GLY A 269 -5.32 -3.31 17.61
C GLY A 269 -5.13 -4.46 18.59
N CYS A 270 -5.89 -4.49 19.68
CA CYS A 270 -5.76 -5.54 20.68
C CYS A 270 -7.11 -6.21 20.98
N LEU A 271 -7.17 -7.53 20.80
CA LEU A 271 -8.34 -8.34 21.14
C LEU A 271 -8.66 -8.27 22.63
N GLY A 272 -9.94 -8.32 22.97
CA GLY A 272 -10.39 -8.47 24.36
C GLY A 272 -11.47 -7.46 24.73
N SER A 273 -12.32 -7.86 25.67
CA SER A 273 -13.41 -7.02 26.20
C SER A 273 -12.86 -5.72 26.84
N THR A 274 -13.72 -4.73 27.06
CA THR A 274 -13.40 -3.51 27.83
C THR A 274 -12.75 -3.85 29.18
N ARG A 275 -13.24 -4.90 29.86
CA ARG A 275 -12.67 -5.38 31.13
C ARG A 275 -11.27 -5.98 30.96
N THR A 276 -11.02 -6.72 29.88
CA THR A 276 -9.69 -7.26 29.56
C THR A 276 -8.72 -6.12 29.25
N HIS A 277 -9.19 -5.12 28.51
CA HIS A 277 -8.40 -3.95 28.17
C HIS A 277 -8.03 -3.11 29.40
N ALA A 278 -8.94 -2.88 30.34
CA ALA A 278 -8.62 -2.16 31.58
C ALA A 278 -7.44 -2.82 32.35
N LYS A 279 -7.47 -4.16 32.49
CA LYS A 279 -6.36 -4.91 33.09
C LYS A 279 -5.06 -4.84 32.28
N ARG A 280 -5.17 -4.74 30.95
CA ARG A 280 -4.01 -4.53 30.07
C ARG A 280 -3.37 -3.17 30.35
N LEU A 281 -4.18 -2.11 30.45
CA LEU A 281 -3.67 -0.77 30.79
C LEU A 281 -2.95 -0.76 32.14
N GLU A 282 -3.50 -1.42 33.17
CA GLU A 282 -2.84 -1.56 34.47
C GLU A 282 -1.42 -2.17 34.34
N ARG A 283 -1.27 -3.23 33.54
CA ARG A 283 0.03 -3.87 33.32
C ARG A 283 0.98 -2.99 32.49
N LEU A 284 0.49 -2.36 31.42
CA LEU A 284 1.31 -1.48 30.58
C LEU A 284 1.78 -0.24 31.35
N HIS A 285 0.96 0.33 32.22
CA HIS A 285 1.39 1.42 33.10
C HIS A 285 2.45 0.97 34.11
N ALA A 286 2.35 -0.26 34.62
CA ALA A 286 3.38 -0.84 35.48
C ALA A 286 4.72 -1.03 34.74
N GLU A 287 4.69 -1.23 33.42
CA GLU A 287 5.85 -1.26 32.52
C GLU A 287 6.34 0.14 32.08
N GLY A 288 5.72 1.21 32.61
CA GLY A 288 6.14 2.60 32.40
C GLY A 288 5.59 3.29 31.15
N LEU A 289 4.59 2.70 30.48
CA LEU A 289 3.94 3.32 29.33
C LEU A 289 3.02 4.46 29.78
N THR A 290 3.04 5.57 29.06
CA THR A 290 2.25 6.76 29.37
C THR A 290 0.82 6.65 28.84
N GLU A 291 -0.08 7.51 29.33
CA GLU A 291 -1.44 7.65 28.76
C GLU A 291 -1.40 7.98 27.26
N THR A 292 -0.43 8.79 26.82
CA THR A 292 -0.22 9.09 25.40
C THR A 292 0.14 7.84 24.61
N ASP A 293 1.02 6.97 25.14
CA ASP A 293 1.37 5.72 24.48
C ASP A 293 0.16 4.80 24.36
N VAL A 294 -0.51 4.52 25.47
CA VAL A 294 -1.63 3.57 25.48
C VAL A 294 -2.88 4.09 24.74
N SER A 295 -3.01 5.40 24.54
CA SER A 295 -4.08 5.99 23.73
C SER A 295 -4.02 5.57 22.26
N ARG A 296 -2.88 5.07 21.78
CA ARG A 296 -2.71 4.50 20.43
C ARG A 296 -3.31 3.10 20.29
N ILE A 297 -3.75 2.47 21.38
CA ILE A 297 -4.31 1.12 21.37
C ILE A 297 -5.79 1.16 20.99
N HIS A 298 -6.15 0.46 19.92
CA HIS A 298 -7.54 0.16 19.59
C HIS A 298 -8.00 -1.12 20.30
N ALA A 299 -8.76 -0.98 21.39
CA ALA A 299 -9.29 -2.10 22.16
C ALA A 299 -10.71 -1.81 22.71
N PRO A 300 -11.70 -2.71 22.50
CA PRO A 300 -11.62 -3.94 21.73
C PRO A 300 -11.26 -3.69 20.26
N VAL A 301 -10.48 -4.61 19.67
CA VAL A 301 -10.09 -4.52 18.26
C VAL A 301 -11.30 -4.61 17.33
N GLY A 302 -11.26 -3.83 16.26
CA GLY A 302 -12.26 -3.79 15.21
C GLY A 302 -13.36 -2.74 15.42
N LEU A 303 -14.04 -2.39 14.33
CA LEU A 303 -15.21 -1.52 14.39
C LEU A 303 -16.37 -2.20 15.12
N ASN A 304 -17.15 -1.44 15.87
CA ASN A 304 -18.32 -1.96 16.57
C ASN A 304 -19.48 -2.20 15.61
N ILE A 305 -19.43 -3.33 14.89
CA ILE A 305 -20.45 -3.78 13.93
C ILE A 305 -21.29 -4.94 14.46
N GLY A 306 -21.20 -5.24 15.77
CA GLY A 306 -21.91 -6.37 16.38
C GLY A 306 -21.32 -7.76 16.01
N ALA A 307 -20.05 -7.81 15.60
CA ALA A 307 -19.35 -9.04 15.22
C ALA A 307 -19.34 -10.10 16.34
N ARG A 308 -19.57 -11.35 15.98
CA ARG A 308 -19.62 -12.52 16.87
C ARG A 308 -18.76 -13.66 16.41
N SER A 309 -18.78 -13.98 15.12
CA SER A 309 -17.96 -15.06 14.56
C SER A 309 -16.51 -14.60 14.32
N PRO A 310 -15.54 -15.53 14.22
CA PRO A 310 -14.15 -15.19 13.93
C PRO A 310 -13.99 -14.38 12.63
N SER A 311 -14.76 -14.73 11.59
CA SER A 311 -14.76 -14.02 10.31
C SER A 311 -15.36 -12.62 10.43
N GLU A 312 -16.44 -12.44 11.19
CA GLU A 312 -17.00 -11.11 11.45
C GLU A 312 -16.03 -10.23 12.24
N ILE A 313 -15.31 -10.80 13.22
CA ILE A 313 -14.29 -10.08 13.98
C ILE A 313 -13.11 -9.70 13.07
N ALA A 314 -12.71 -10.59 12.15
CA ALA A 314 -11.68 -10.29 11.15
C ALA A 314 -12.10 -9.14 10.23
N VAL A 315 -13.36 -9.13 9.74
CA VAL A 315 -13.93 -8.02 8.94
C VAL A 315 -13.92 -6.72 9.74
N ALA A 316 -14.41 -6.75 10.98
CA ALA A 316 -14.42 -5.58 11.86
C ALA A 316 -13.01 -5.03 12.08
N THR A 317 -12.03 -5.92 12.29
CA THR A 317 -10.61 -5.59 12.49
C THR A 317 -10.02 -4.95 11.24
N LEU A 318 -10.19 -5.57 10.06
CA LEU A 318 -9.64 -5.05 8.81
C LEU A 318 -10.28 -3.71 8.40
N ALA A 319 -11.57 -3.53 8.70
CA ALA A 319 -12.25 -2.25 8.51
C ALA A 319 -11.67 -1.15 9.41
N GLN A 320 -11.35 -1.45 10.67
CA GLN A 320 -10.72 -0.48 11.58
C GLN A 320 -9.28 -0.15 11.15
N ILE A 321 -8.51 -1.15 10.72
CA ILE A 321 -7.16 -0.93 10.15
C ILE A 321 -7.24 0.00 8.93
N THR A 322 -8.17 -0.27 8.02
CA THR A 322 -8.37 0.56 6.82
C THR A 322 -8.78 1.98 7.17
N LEU A 323 -9.67 2.14 8.15
CA LEU A 323 -10.10 3.45 8.65
C LEU A 323 -8.92 4.23 9.25
N ALA A 324 -8.06 3.57 10.04
CA ALA A 324 -6.86 4.20 10.60
C ALA A 324 -5.87 4.64 9.51
N LEU A 325 -5.70 3.84 8.46
CA LEU A 325 -4.83 4.16 7.33
C LEU A 325 -5.36 5.32 6.47
N ARG A 326 -6.67 5.37 6.21
CA ARG A 326 -7.27 6.27 5.22
C ARG A 326 -7.97 7.49 5.81
N GLY A 327 -8.28 7.46 7.10
CA GLY A 327 -9.16 8.43 7.75
C GLY A 327 -10.63 8.23 7.39
N ALA A 328 -11.51 8.88 8.17
CA ALA A 328 -12.92 9.02 7.80
C ALA A 328 -13.05 10.05 6.68
N LYS A 329 -13.94 9.78 5.72
CA LYS A 329 -14.38 10.76 4.71
C LYS A 329 -15.55 11.57 5.23
#